data_AF-A0A2V7VHW5-F1
#
_entry.id   AF-A0A2V7VHW5-F1
#
_cell.length_a   1.000
_cell.length_b   1.000
_cell.length_c   1.000
_cell.angle_alpha   90.00
_cell.angle_beta   90.00
_cell.angle_gamma   90.00
#
_symmetry.space_group_name_H-M   'P 1'
#
loop_
_entity.id
_entity.type
_entity.pdbx_description
1 polymer ?
#
loop_
_entity_poly.entity_id
_entity_poly.type
_entity_poly.pdbx_seq_one_letter_code
_entity_poly.pdbx_strand_id
1 'polypeptide(L)' 'MITHPDKVLFPADGITKGELAAYYDAIAPVMLPHLRARPITMERYPSGIGKRGFMHKDVSKGFPEWLERVEVP' A
#
# COMPACT_ATOMS: atom_id res chain seq x y z
N MET A 1 4.07 -13.00 -0.48
CA MET A 1 5.54 -12.74 -0.41
C MET A 1 5.83 -11.35 -0.97
N ILE A 2 6.60 -10.53 -0.25
CA ILE A 2 6.99 -9.19 -0.69
C ILE A 2 8.21 -9.34 -1.62
N THR A 3 8.09 -8.87 -2.86
CA THR A 3 9.25 -8.85 -3.78
C THR A 3 10.17 -7.69 -3.42
N HIS A 4 11.49 -7.77 -3.61
CA HIS A 4 12.45 -6.67 -3.38
C HIS A 4 12.25 -5.91 -2.05
N PRO A 5 12.31 -6.58 -0.88
CA PRO A 5 12.09 -5.94 0.42
C PRO A 5 13.10 -4.82 0.70
N ASP A 6 14.35 -4.97 0.26
CA ASP A 6 15.44 -4.02 0.51
C ASP A 6 15.37 -2.75 -0.35
N LYS A 7 14.35 -2.62 -1.20
CA LYS A 7 14.17 -1.43 -2.02
C LYS A 7 13.84 -0.22 -1.14
N VAL A 8 14.71 0.79 -1.13
CA VAL A 8 14.47 2.07 -0.46
C VAL A 8 13.32 2.82 -1.13
N LEU A 9 12.30 3.18 -0.35
CA LEU A 9 11.16 3.99 -0.78
C LEU A 9 11.23 5.42 -0.26
N PHE A 10 11.89 5.66 0.88
CA PHE A 10 12.09 6.97 1.50
C PHE A 10 13.60 7.28 1.54
N PRO A 11 14.14 7.97 0.51
CA PRO A 11 15.59 8.12 0.36
C PRO A 11 16.26 8.94 1.46
N ALA A 12 15.56 9.92 2.03
CA ALA A 12 16.09 10.77 3.11
C ALA A 12 16.25 10.00 4.43
N ASP A 13 15.33 9.06 4.70
CA ASP A 13 15.26 8.31 5.95
C ASP A 13 15.85 6.89 5.82
N GLY A 14 16.14 6.44 4.59
CA GLY A 14 16.61 5.09 4.31
C GLY A 14 15.53 4.01 4.39
N ILE A 15 14.26 4.36 4.61
CA ILE A 15 13.19 3.37 4.85
C ILE A 15 12.92 2.54 3.59
N THR A 16 12.95 1.23 3.78
CA THR A 16 12.76 0.21 2.75
C THR A 16 11.30 -0.22 2.61
N LYS A 17 10.99 -0.92 1.50
CA LYS A 17 9.67 -1.51 1.28
C LYS A 17 9.33 -2.59 2.30
N GLY A 18 10.32 -3.36 2.74
CA GLY A 18 10.15 -4.35 3.79
C GLY A 18 9.73 -3.71 5.11
N GLU A 19 10.42 -2.64 5.52
CA GLU A 19 10.11 -1.89 6.74
C GLU A 19 8.74 -1.23 6.68
N LEU A 20 8.36 -0.63 5.54
CA LEU A 20 7.03 -0.07 5.37
C LEU A 20 5.93 -1.14 5.52
N ALA A 21 6.16 -2.35 4.99
CA ALA A 21 5.22 -3.45 5.16
C ALA A 21 5.15 -3.95 6.60
N ALA A 22 6.30 -4.06 7.28
CA ALA A 22 6.36 -4.42 8.70
C ALA A 22 5.65 -3.38 9.59
N TYR A 23 5.76 -2.09 9.25
CA TYR A 23 5.02 -1.03 9.91
C TYR A 23 3.50 -1.23 9.77
N TYR A 24 3.00 -1.46 8.55
CA TYR A 24 1.56 -1.70 8.34
C TYR A 24 1.06 -2.94 9.07
N ASP A 25 1.86 -4.01 9.13
CA ASP A 25 1.54 -5.21 9.90
C ASP A 25 1.43 -4.90 11.41
N ALA A 26 2.39 -4.15 11.96
CA ALA A 26 2.39 -3.76 13.37
C ALA A 26 1.21 -2.86 13.76
N ILE A 27 0.79 -1.92 12.89
CA ILE A 27 -0.32 -1.01 13.18
C ILE A 27 -1.69 -1.53 12.75
N ALA A 28 -1.76 -2.66 12.02
CA ALA A 28 -3.01 -3.19 11.49
C ALA A 28 -4.13 -3.33 12.55
N PRO A 29 -3.88 -3.82 13.79
CA PRO A 29 -4.95 -3.98 14.79
C PRO A 29 -5.66 -2.68 15.16
N VAL A 30 -4.96 -1.54 15.10
CA VAL A 30 -5.52 -0.22 15.41
C VAL A 30 -5.99 0.52 14.15
N MET A 31 -5.36 0.27 13.00
CA MET A 31 -5.70 0.94 11.74
C MET A 31 -6.97 0.37 11.09
N LEU A 32 -7.12 -0.96 11.06
CA LEU A 32 -8.19 -1.63 10.33
C LEU A 32 -9.61 -1.28 10.79
N PRO A 33 -9.91 -1.09 12.10
CA PRO A 33 -11.23 -0.64 12.54
C PRO A 33 -11.69 0.68 11.91
N HIS A 34 -10.76 1.57 11.54
CA HIS A 34 -11.07 2.84 10.91
C HIS A 34 -11.27 2.74 9.40
N LEU A 35 -10.67 1.73 8.75
CA LEU A 35 -10.69 1.54 7.30
C LEU A 35 -11.67 0.49 6.80
N ARG A 36 -12.11 -0.43 7.67
CA ARG A 36 -13.02 -1.51 7.29
C ARG A 36 -14.29 -0.95 6.64
N ALA A 37 -14.74 -1.63 5.58
CA ALA A 37 -15.93 -1.28 4.80
C ALA A 37 -15.88 0.13 4.17
N ARG A 38 -14.68 0.70 3.96
CA ARG A 38 -14.48 1.96 3.22
C ARG A 38 -13.74 1.68 1.90
N PRO A 39 -14.20 2.21 0.76
CA PRO A 39 -13.43 2.18 -0.47
C PRO A 39 -12.07 2.89 -0.29
N ILE A 40 -10.98 2.21 -0.64
CA ILE A 40 -9.62 2.74 -0.48
C ILE A 40 -9.08 3.20 -1.83
N THR A 41 -8.72 4.48 -1.91
CA THR A 41 -7.88 4.99 -3.00
C THR A 41 -6.41 4.83 -2.59
N MET A 42 -5.57 4.26 -3.45
CA MET A 42 -4.15 4.10 -3.19
C MET A 42 -3.34 5.19 -3.88
N GLU A 43 -2.43 5.83 -3.16
CA GLU A 43 -1.33 6.57 -3.75
C GLU A 43 -0.08 5.69 -3.78
N ARG A 44 0.49 5.49 -4.97
CA ARG A 44 1.53 4.48 -5.19
C ARG A 44 2.81 5.14 -5.69
N TYR A 45 3.93 4.75 -5.07
CA TYR A 45 5.28 5.17 -5.42
C TYR A 45 6.18 3.96 -5.71
N PRO A 46 6.02 3.28 -6.87
CA PRO A 46 6.82 2.10 -7.17
C PRO A 46 8.33 2.36 -7.17
N SER A 47 8.75 3.60 -7.44
CA SER A 47 10.14 4.03 -7.51
C SER A 47 10.58 4.89 -6.31
N GLY A 48 9.82 4.88 -5.21
CA GLY A 48 10.07 5.70 -4.02
C GLY A 48 9.48 7.12 -4.13
N ILE A 49 9.38 7.80 -2.99
CA ILE A 49 8.70 9.10 -2.84
C ILE A 49 9.44 10.27 -3.50
N GLY A 50 10.74 10.08 -3.80
CA GLY A 50 11.53 11.06 -4.56
C GLY A 50 11.19 11.13 -6.05
N LYS A 51 10.28 10.28 -6.54
CA LYS A 51 9.81 10.28 -7.93
C LYS A 51 8.28 10.43 -7.97
N ARG A 52 7.75 10.79 -9.13
CA ARG A 52 6.30 10.94 -9.34
C ARG A 52 5.57 9.64 -9.01
N GLY A 53 4.61 9.73 -8.09
CA GLY A 53 3.64 8.69 -7.80
C GLY A 53 2.40 8.78 -8.69
N PHE A 54 1.44 7.89 -8.46
CA PHE A 54 0.14 7.93 -9.12
C PHE A 54 -0.98 7.45 -8.19
N MET A 55 -2.17 7.97 -8.44
CA MET A 55 -3.39 7.57 -7.76
C MET A 55 -4.01 6.35 -8.48
N HIS A 56 -4.41 5.35 -7.71
CA HIS A 56 -5.00 4.11 -8.20
C HIS A 56 -6.29 3.82 -7.44
N LYS A 57 -7.42 3.97 -8.15
CA LYS A 57 -8.77 3.76 -7.62
C LYS A 57 -9.35 2.41 -8.07
N ASP A 58 -9.11 2.05 -9.32
CA ASP A 58 -9.72 0.87 -9.93
C ASP A 58 -9.09 -0.44 -9.45
N VAL A 59 -9.89 -1.50 -9.52
CA VAL A 59 -9.44 -2.86 -9.22
C VAL A 59 -8.62 -3.40 -10.40
N SER A 60 -7.30 -3.48 -10.23
CA SER A 60 -6.40 -4.03 -11.26
C SER A 60 -6.31 -5.56 -11.23
N LYS A 61 -5.95 -6.17 -12.36
CA LYS A 61 -5.77 -7.63 -12.57
C LYS A 61 -4.78 -8.34 -11.62
N GLY A 62 -4.04 -7.61 -10.77
CA GLY A 62 -3.08 -8.19 -9.82
C GLY A 62 -3.56 -8.31 -8.38
N PHE A 63 -4.80 -7.93 -8.07
CA PHE A 63 -5.32 -8.04 -6.69
C PHE A 63 -5.80 -9.45 -6.38
N PRO A 64 -5.49 -9.99 -5.19
CA PRO A 64 -5.97 -11.30 -4.78
C PRO A 64 -7.49 -11.40 -4.82
N GLU A 65 -8.01 -12.61 -5.07
CA GLU A 65 -9.44 -12.87 -5.15
C GLU A 65 -10.17 -12.64 -3.81
N TRP A 66 -9.47 -12.83 -2.69
CA TRP A 66 -10.03 -12.65 -1.35
C TRP A 66 -10.21 -11.18 -0.94
N LEU A 67 -9.69 -10.22 -1.72
CA LEU A 67 -9.81 -8.80 -1.40
C LEU A 67 -11.23 -8.32 -1.70
N GLU A 68 -11.96 -7.88 -0.66
CA GLU A 68 -13.30 -7.29 -0.80
C GLU A 68 -13.28 -6.06 -1.71
N ARG A 69 -14.27 -5.96 -2.61
CA ARG A 69 -14.39 -4.90 -3.62
C ARG A 69 -15.82 -4.40 -3.61
N VAL A 70 -15.98 -3.11 -3.88
CA VAL A 70 -17.29 -2.47 -4.01
C VAL A 70 -17.25 -1.51 -5.19
N GLU A 71 -18.33 -1.49 -5.96
CA GLU A 71 -18.53 -0.51 -7.02
C GLU A 71 -19.08 0.77 -6.41
N VAL A 72 -18.47 1.91 -6.74
CA VAL A 72 -18.88 3.23 -6.26
C VAL A 72 -19.37 4.03 -7.48
N PRO A 73 -20.56 4.66 -7.42
CA PRO A 73 -21.12 5.45 -8.52
C PRO A 73 -20.24 6.63 -8.97
#